data_AF-A0A842JR12-F1
#
_entry.id   AF-A0A842JR12-F1
#
_cell.length_a   1.000
_cell.length_b   1.000
_cell.length_c   1.000
_cell.angle_alpha   90.00
_cell.angle_beta   90.00
_cell.angle_gamma   90.00
#
_symmetry.space_group_name_H-M   'P 1'
#
loop_
_entity.id
_entity.type
_entity.pdbx_description
1 polymer ?
#
loop_
_entity_poly.entity_id
_entity_poly.type
_entity_poly.pdbx_seq_one_letter_code
_entity_poly.pdbx_strand_id
1 'polypeptide(L)'
;MAMTHVPSTLQDGIRAVLNSVCGTVVTVGEPRQLTGGASRQVWAFDAEGPDGRPLPVVLRRDPPGHGDAARMRAEAACLRAAAAAGVPVPTVLASGDSAPGIDAPYLLMNKVEGESFPRTLQRDPAFEAVRGHLAEDMGYVLGLIHRTPLDTLGMLDATDPVDAIEVLYRDLNDPRPAVEVGLRWLREHRPPQRPNTLVHGDFRIGNLLVDGTGIRGVLDWELAHLGDPVEDLGWLCVRAWRFGASAPVAGIGTRDQLLDGYERVTGFRPSASELHWWETFGTLRWLVLSRFQAERHLGGAEKSLELAAIGRRVCESEYDLLDILGLLDDSVALPPPAPPGPTVHDRPRVPEILDLVAETLVDDIGPALAGTQERQRYLLRICVNLLRTAGRELDDGPGTDSLLGDALRAVGCDSEAELTARLREGALPYRDDDVLRAVSIAVSARLRVASPRHLNK
;
A
#
# COMPACT_ATOMS: atom_id res chain seq x y z
N MET A 1 33.17 -8.78 -42.68
CA MET A 1 33.43 -8.48 -41.26
C MET A 1 32.08 -8.34 -40.57
N ALA A 2 31.62 -9.39 -39.91
CA ALA A 2 30.47 -9.28 -39.02
C ALA A 2 30.94 -8.50 -37.78
N MET A 3 30.43 -7.29 -37.59
CA MET A 3 30.59 -6.59 -36.31
C MET A 3 29.85 -7.40 -35.27
N THR A 4 30.59 -8.14 -34.45
CA THR A 4 30.09 -8.73 -33.21
C THR A 4 29.60 -7.58 -32.33
N HIS A 5 28.28 -7.37 -32.31
CA HIS A 5 27.64 -6.41 -31.43
C HIS A 5 27.82 -6.94 -30.01
N VAL A 6 28.75 -6.36 -29.24
CA VAL A 6 28.85 -6.65 -27.81
C VAL A 6 27.56 -6.14 -27.18
N PRO A 7 26.77 -6.96 -26.48
CA PRO A 7 25.56 -6.50 -25.82
C PRO A 7 25.89 -5.36 -24.86
N SER A 8 25.21 -4.22 -24.98
CA SER A 8 25.38 -3.10 -24.06
C SER A 8 24.93 -3.51 -22.66
N THR A 9 25.78 -3.31 -21.66
CA THR A 9 25.41 -3.55 -20.26
C THR A 9 24.46 -2.45 -19.77
N LEU A 10 23.76 -2.69 -18.65
CA LEU A 10 22.92 -1.67 -18.01
C LEU A 10 23.72 -0.40 -17.68
N GLN A 11 24.96 -0.56 -17.22
CA GLN A 11 25.87 0.55 -16.92
C GLN A 11 26.22 1.36 -18.18
N ASP A 12 26.43 0.70 -19.32
CA ASP A 12 26.71 1.37 -20.59
C ASP A 12 25.49 2.16 -21.09
N GLY A 13 24.29 1.59 -20.96
CA GLY A 13 23.04 2.26 -21.30
C GLY A 13 22.79 3.51 -20.44
N ILE A 14 22.97 3.39 -19.12
CA ILE A 14 22.88 4.52 -18.18
C ILE A 14 23.87 5.62 -18.57
N ARG A 15 25.14 5.26 -18.84
CA ARG A 15 26.18 6.20 -19.23
C ARG A 15 25.82 6.92 -20.53
N ALA A 16 25.31 6.20 -21.53
CA ALA A 16 24.90 6.80 -22.80
C ALA A 16 23.78 7.83 -22.61
N VAL A 17 22.77 7.51 -21.79
CA VAL A 17 21.67 8.43 -21.49
C VAL A 17 22.18 9.66 -20.74
N LEU A 18 23.01 9.49 -19.71
CA LEU A 18 23.58 10.64 -18.97
C LEU A 18 24.47 11.49 -19.85
N ASN A 19 25.30 10.90 -20.72
CA ASN A 19 26.13 11.65 -21.65
C ASN A 19 25.28 12.54 -22.56
N SER A 20 24.14 12.02 -23.04
CA SER A 20 23.21 12.78 -23.86
C SER A 20 22.58 13.94 -23.10
N VAL A 21 22.25 13.77 -21.82
CA VAL A 21 21.62 14.82 -21.00
C VAL A 21 22.64 15.87 -20.56
N CYS A 22 23.84 15.45 -20.17
CA CYS A 22 24.91 16.34 -19.71
C CYS A 22 25.67 17.01 -20.87
N GLY A 23 25.56 16.51 -22.10
CA GLY A 23 26.29 17.02 -23.26
C GLY A 23 27.79 16.74 -23.23
N THR A 24 28.25 15.83 -22.38
CA THR A 24 29.66 15.43 -22.23
C THR A 24 29.76 14.01 -21.69
N VAL A 25 30.97 13.44 -21.64
CA VAL A 25 31.23 12.14 -21.05
C VAL A 25 31.20 12.23 -19.53
N VAL A 26 30.32 11.45 -18.90
CA VAL A 26 30.27 11.25 -17.45
C VAL A 26 30.87 9.90 -17.04
N THR A 27 31.46 9.86 -15.85
CA THR A 27 31.85 8.60 -15.23
C THR A 27 30.62 8.02 -14.51
N VAL A 28 30.37 6.72 -14.68
CA VAL A 28 29.25 6.02 -14.01
C VAL A 28 29.83 4.81 -13.29
N GLY A 29 29.62 4.76 -11.98
CA GLY A 29 29.98 3.63 -11.12
C GLY A 29 29.12 2.39 -11.37
N GLU A 30 29.35 1.33 -10.59
CA GLU A 30 28.60 0.08 -10.72
C GLU A 30 27.15 0.25 -10.22
N PRO A 31 26.12 -0.06 -11.03
CA PRO A 31 24.73 0.00 -10.60
C PRO A 31 24.42 -1.04 -9.53
N ARG A 32 23.93 -0.58 -8.38
CA ARG A 32 23.47 -1.44 -7.30
C ARG A 32 21.95 -1.45 -7.24
N GLN A 33 21.35 -2.62 -7.35
CA GLN A 33 19.91 -2.76 -7.20
C GLN A 33 19.50 -2.47 -5.75
N LEU A 34 18.49 -1.64 -5.57
CA LEU A 34 17.86 -1.38 -4.27
C LEU A 34 16.76 -2.42 -4.02
N THR A 35 16.63 -2.85 -2.77
CA THR A 35 15.48 -3.64 -2.32
C THR A 35 14.30 -2.72 -2.03
N GLY A 36 13.08 -3.09 -2.46
CA GLY A 36 11.86 -2.35 -2.09
C GLY A 36 11.00 -1.77 -3.22
N GLY A 37 11.19 -2.15 -4.48
CA GLY A 37 10.23 -1.85 -5.55
C GLY A 37 9.26 -3.01 -5.79
N ALA A 38 7.97 -2.82 -5.53
CA ALA A 38 6.96 -3.87 -5.69
C ALA A 38 6.56 -4.12 -7.16
N SER A 39 6.61 -3.08 -8.00
CA SER A 39 6.25 -3.11 -9.43
C SER A 39 7.49 -3.00 -10.36
N ARG A 40 8.55 -2.33 -9.91
CA ARG A 40 9.67 -1.87 -10.75
C ARG A 40 11.04 -2.15 -10.15
N GLN A 41 12.03 -2.26 -11.02
CA GLN A 41 13.42 -2.36 -10.60
C GLN A 41 13.96 -0.96 -10.31
N VAL A 42 14.56 -0.78 -9.14
CA VAL A 42 15.21 0.46 -8.72
C VAL A 42 16.70 0.20 -8.58
N TRP A 43 17.53 1.01 -9.24
CA TRP A 43 18.99 0.91 -9.23
C TRP A 43 19.57 2.24 -8.78
N ALA A 44 20.53 2.22 -7.87
CA ALA A 44 21.29 3.38 -7.46
C ALA A 44 22.74 3.26 -7.94
N PHE A 45 23.33 4.38 -8.31
CA PHE A 45 24.74 4.47 -8.69
C PHE A 45 25.24 5.89 -8.52
N ASP A 46 26.56 5.99 -8.31
CA ASP A 46 27.24 7.26 -8.30
C ASP A 46 27.73 7.58 -9.71
N ALA A 47 27.47 8.80 -10.17
CA ALA A 47 28.06 9.36 -11.37
C ALA A 47 28.92 10.58 -11.01
N GLU A 48 29.84 10.95 -11.88
CA GLU A 48 30.56 12.22 -11.78
C GLU A 48 30.10 13.12 -12.91
N GLY A 49 29.62 14.31 -12.54
CA GLY A 49 29.17 15.32 -13.48
C GLY A 49 30.32 15.90 -14.32
N PRO A 50 29.99 16.74 -15.32
CA PRO A 50 30.96 17.41 -16.19
C PRO A 50 32.05 18.19 -15.44
N ASP A 51 31.70 18.71 -14.27
CA ASP A 51 32.54 19.52 -13.37
C ASP A 51 33.29 18.68 -12.33
N GLY A 52 33.25 17.36 -12.45
CA GLY A 52 33.83 16.41 -11.50
C GLY A 52 33.08 16.31 -10.17
N ARG A 53 31.88 16.92 -10.05
CA ARG A 53 31.10 16.81 -8.82
C ARG A 53 30.33 15.48 -8.77
N PRO A 54 30.19 14.87 -7.58
CA PRO A 54 29.33 13.71 -7.42
C PRO A 54 27.89 14.02 -7.82
N LEU A 55 27.33 13.16 -8.65
CA LEU A 55 25.94 13.14 -9.08
C LEU A 55 25.39 11.75 -8.70
N PRO A 56 24.81 11.59 -7.50
CA PRO A 56 24.18 10.34 -7.13
C PRO A 56 22.85 10.22 -7.89
N VAL A 57 22.60 9.07 -8.52
CA VAL A 57 21.49 8.87 -9.45
C VAL A 57 20.72 7.60 -9.11
N VAL A 58 19.42 7.64 -9.37
CA VAL A 58 18.50 6.51 -9.31
C VAL A 58 17.90 6.26 -10.70
N LEU A 59 17.97 5.02 -11.15
CA LEU A 59 17.21 4.50 -12.28
C LEU A 59 16.01 3.71 -11.75
N ARG A 60 14.79 4.12 -12.11
CA ARG A 60 13.61 3.26 -12.06
C ARG A 60 13.34 2.73 -13.46
N ARG A 61 13.14 1.42 -13.61
CA ARG A 61 12.70 0.83 -14.88
C ARG A 61 11.68 -0.27 -14.65
N ASP A 62 10.81 -0.44 -15.65
CA ASP A 62 9.92 -1.59 -15.68
C ASP A 62 10.71 -2.89 -15.92
N PRO A 63 10.15 -4.07 -15.59
CA PRO A 63 10.71 -5.34 -15.99
C PRO A 63 10.82 -5.42 -17.53
N PRO A 64 11.99 -5.79 -18.08
CA PRO A 64 12.15 -5.94 -19.53
C PRO A 64 11.08 -6.85 -20.15
N GLY A 65 10.51 -6.42 -21.27
CA GLY A 65 9.46 -7.13 -22.01
C GLY A 65 8.04 -7.00 -21.45
N HIS A 66 7.83 -6.36 -20.29
CA HIS A 66 6.54 -6.28 -19.60
C HIS A 66 6.21 -4.85 -19.11
N GLY A 67 6.83 -3.83 -19.73
CA GLY A 67 6.71 -2.44 -19.30
C GLY A 67 5.55 -1.68 -19.92
N ASP A 68 5.07 -0.66 -19.20
CA ASP A 68 4.02 0.25 -19.64
C ASP A 68 4.63 1.64 -19.85
N ALA A 69 5.03 1.90 -21.10
CA ALA A 69 5.64 3.17 -21.49
C ALA A 69 4.71 4.37 -21.28
N ALA A 70 3.39 4.19 -21.39
CA ALA A 70 2.44 5.28 -21.18
C ALA A 70 2.40 5.67 -19.69
N ARG A 71 2.34 4.70 -18.78
CA ARG A 71 2.41 4.96 -17.33
C ARG A 71 3.75 5.57 -16.92
N MET A 72 4.87 5.11 -17.51
CA MET A 72 6.18 5.70 -17.24
C MET A 72 6.26 7.17 -17.70
N ARG A 73 5.70 7.51 -18.87
CA ARG A 73 5.62 8.90 -19.34
C ARG A 73 4.73 9.77 -18.45
N ALA A 74 3.59 9.24 -18.00
CA ALA A 74 2.70 9.93 -17.08
C ALA A 74 3.40 10.24 -15.75
N GLU A 75 4.13 9.28 -15.18
CA GLU A 75 4.92 9.45 -13.96
C GLU A 75 5.99 10.55 -14.14
N ALA A 76 6.71 10.54 -15.28
CA ALA A 76 7.70 11.57 -15.61
C ALA A 76 7.08 12.97 -15.72
N ALA A 77 5.88 13.07 -16.30
CA ALA A 77 5.14 14.32 -16.43
C ALA A 77 4.69 14.86 -15.06
N CYS A 78 4.16 13.99 -14.20
CA CYS A 78 3.76 14.33 -12.83
C CYS A 78 4.93 14.87 -12.02
N LEU A 79 6.07 14.17 -12.01
CA LEU A 79 7.27 14.61 -11.32
C LEU A 79 7.75 16.00 -11.79
N ARG A 80 7.78 16.24 -13.10
CA ARG A 80 8.18 17.54 -13.65
C ARG A 80 7.20 18.65 -13.29
N ALA A 81 5.90 18.39 -13.38
CA ALA A 81 4.87 19.37 -13.05
C ALA A 81 4.87 19.70 -11.54
N ALA A 82 4.94 18.68 -10.68
CA ALA A 82 5.02 18.82 -9.24
C ALA A 82 6.29 19.59 -8.81
N ALA A 83 7.44 19.28 -9.42
CA ALA A 83 8.68 20.04 -9.18
C ALA A 83 8.52 21.53 -9.53
N ALA A 84 7.88 21.84 -10.67
CA ALA A 84 7.60 23.23 -11.07
C ALA A 84 6.65 23.95 -10.11
N ALA A 85 5.76 23.21 -9.43
CA ALA A 85 4.89 23.72 -8.37
C ALA A 85 5.57 23.83 -6.98
N GLY A 86 6.85 23.47 -6.89
CA GLY A 86 7.64 23.55 -5.65
C GLY A 86 7.51 22.33 -4.73
N VAL A 87 6.88 21.24 -5.19
CA VAL A 87 6.81 19.98 -4.42
C VAL A 87 8.23 19.39 -4.30
N PRO A 88 8.67 18.96 -3.11
CA PRO A 88 9.95 18.28 -2.97
C PRO A 88 9.87 16.90 -3.63
N VAL A 89 10.37 16.77 -4.85
CA VAL A 89 10.44 15.51 -5.60
C VAL A 89 11.86 15.30 -6.16
N PRO A 90 12.25 14.05 -6.46
CA PRO A 90 13.45 13.81 -7.25
C PRO A 90 13.37 14.52 -8.61
N THR A 91 14.46 15.21 -8.98
CA THR A 91 14.63 15.84 -10.28
C THR A 91 14.78 14.77 -11.36
N VAL A 92 13.86 14.77 -12.33
CA VAL A 92 13.94 13.91 -13.52
C VAL A 92 15.06 14.40 -14.43
N LEU A 93 16.14 13.63 -14.52
CA LEU A 93 17.28 13.86 -15.40
C LEU A 93 16.97 13.38 -16.83
N ALA A 94 16.37 12.20 -16.95
CA ALA A 94 16.00 11.59 -18.23
C ALA A 94 14.77 10.67 -18.06
N SER A 95 14.06 10.44 -19.14
CA SER A 95 12.97 9.46 -19.20
C SER A 95 12.83 8.96 -20.64
N GLY A 96 12.49 7.69 -20.84
CA GLY A 96 12.27 7.15 -22.17
C GLY A 96 11.56 5.81 -22.17
N ASP A 97 11.06 5.42 -23.34
CA ASP A 97 10.36 4.14 -23.54
C ASP A 97 11.34 2.96 -23.59
N SER A 98 12.57 3.22 -24.03
CA SER A 98 13.71 2.30 -23.98
C SER A 98 15.01 3.05 -24.30
N ALA A 99 16.15 2.42 -24.01
CA ALA A 99 17.47 2.82 -24.47
C ALA A 99 18.37 1.57 -24.55
N PRO A 100 19.36 1.50 -25.45
CA PRO A 100 20.28 0.37 -25.53
C PRO A 100 20.89 0.06 -24.15
N GLY A 101 20.64 -1.15 -23.63
CA GLY A 101 21.13 -1.63 -22.33
C GLY A 101 20.19 -1.38 -21.14
N ILE A 102 19.21 -0.48 -21.27
CA ILE A 102 18.12 -0.31 -20.28
C ILE A 102 16.92 -1.20 -20.65
N ASP A 103 16.63 -1.33 -21.94
CA ASP A 103 15.70 -2.28 -22.58
C ASP A 103 14.28 -2.36 -21.97
N ALA A 104 13.83 -1.26 -21.36
CA ALA A 104 12.50 -1.09 -20.79
C ALA A 104 12.18 0.42 -20.63
N PRO A 105 10.90 0.80 -20.45
CA PRO A 105 10.55 2.14 -20.02
C PRO A 105 11.27 2.51 -18.72
N TYR A 106 11.77 3.73 -18.64
CA TYR A 106 12.61 4.15 -17.53
C TYR A 106 12.50 5.63 -17.14
N LEU A 107 12.85 5.89 -15.88
CA LEU A 107 13.08 7.19 -15.28
C LEU A 107 14.47 7.23 -14.66
N LEU A 108 15.24 8.26 -15.01
CA LEU A 108 16.52 8.57 -14.43
C LEU A 108 16.37 9.85 -13.60
N MET A 109 16.71 9.80 -12.33
CA MET A 109 16.49 10.88 -11.38
C MET A 109 17.72 11.08 -10.50
N ASN A 110 17.89 12.27 -9.91
CA ASN A 110 18.87 12.40 -8.83
C ASN A 110 18.46 11.53 -7.64
N LYS A 111 19.44 11.02 -6.90
CA LYS A 111 19.20 10.38 -5.62
C LYS A 111 18.96 11.46 -4.56
N VAL A 112 17.83 11.36 -3.88
CA VAL A 112 17.50 12.18 -2.71
C VAL A 112 17.80 11.36 -1.46
N GLU A 113 18.57 11.91 -0.53
CA GLU A 113 18.82 11.27 0.76
C GLU A 113 17.65 11.48 1.72
N GLY A 114 17.32 10.45 2.50
CA GLY A 114 16.28 10.48 3.51
C GLY A 114 15.87 9.08 3.95
N GLU A 115 15.17 9.00 5.08
CA GLU A 115 14.55 7.77 5.58
C GLU A 115 13.11 7.68 5.05
N SER A 116 12.70 6.48 4.67
CA SER A 116 11.36 6.16 4.16
C SER A 116 10.67 5.05 4.94
N PHE A 117 11.39 4.36 5.83
CA PHE A 117 10.83 3.25 6.59
C PHE A 117 9.92 3.79 7.71
N PRO A 118 8.60 3.53 7.66
CA PRO A 118 7.64 4.21 8.55
C PRO A 118 7.92 3.98 10.03
N ARG A 119 8.34 2.76 10.41
CA ARG A 119 8.64 2.45 11.81
C ARG A 119 9.88 3.18 12.33
N THR A 120 10.85 3.48 11.48
CA THR A 120 11.99 4.33 11.85
C THR A 120 11.49 5.74 12.12
N LEU A 121 10.78 6.33 11.16
CA LEU A 121 10.23 7.69 11.27
C LEU A 121 9.31 7.87 12.49
N GLN A 122 8.54 6.85 12.85
CA GLN A 122 7.62 6.87 13.99
C GLN A 122 8.30 6.70 15.36
N ARG A 123 9.47 6.07 15.45
CA ARG A 123 10.03 5.60 16.74
C ARG A 123 11.45 6.04 17.03
N ASP A 124 12.27 6.23 16.01
CA ASP A 124 13.68 6.54 16.19
C ASP A 124 13.84 7.96 16.78
N PRO A 125 14.59 8.15 17.88
CA PRO A 125 14.84 9.46 18.47
C PRO A 125 15.42 10.50 17.50
N ALA A 126 16.17 10.08 16.47
CA ALA A 126 16.75 10.98 15.47
C ALA A 126 15.69 11.82 14.73
N PHE A 127 14.44 11.35 14.68
CA PHE A 127 13.31 12.03 14.03
C PHE A 127 12.34 12.68 15.03
N GLU A 128 12.67 12.77 16.31
CA GLU A 128 11.77 13.33 17.32
C GLU A 128 11.41 14.80 17.04
N ALA A 129 12.38 15.61 16.64
CA ALA A 129 12.15 17.02 16.30
C ALA A 129 11.19 17.16 15.11
N VAL A 130 11.43 16.42 14.02
CA VAL A 130 10.59 16.49 12.81
C VAL A 130 9.19 15.93 13.05
N ARG A 131 9.05 14.86 13.86
CA ARG A 131 7.74 14.26 14.19
C ARG A 131 6.74 15.28 14.75
N GLY A 132 7.21 16.30 15.47
CA GLY A 132 6.35 17.34 16.06
C GLY A 132 5.59 18.18 15.03
N HIS A 133 6.11 18.33 13.80
CA HIS A 133 5.51 19.14 12.74
C HIS A 133 5.28 18.37 11.42
N LEU A 134 5.72 17.12 11.32
CA LEU A 134 5.70 16.35 10.07
C LEU A 134 4.28 16.16 9.48
N ALA A 135 3.24 16.05 10.31
CA ALA A 135 1.86 15.97 9.81
C ALA A 135 1.42 17.28 9.13
N GLU A 136 1.84 18.44 9.64
CA GLU A 136 1.61 19.74 9.01
C GLU A 136 2.42 19.86 7.71
N ASP A 137 3.68 19.38 7.69
CA ASP A 137 4.49 19.35 6.46
C ASP A 137 3.86 18.47 5.38
N MET A 138 3.30 17.31 5.75
CA MET A 138 2.57 16.44 4.82
C MET A 138 1.38 17.18 4.20
N GLY A 139 0.61 17.91 5.01
CA GLY A 139 -0.50 18.74 4.53
C GLY A 139 -0.04 19.84 3.59
N TYR A 140 1.04 20.53 3.94
CA TYR A 140 1.64 21.57 3.12
C TYR A 140 2.09 21.03 1.75
N VAL A 141 2.78 19.89 1.74
CA VAL A 141 3.24 19.23 0.51
C VAL A 141 2.06 18.79 -0.35
N LEU A 142 1.01 18.18 0.22
CA LEU A 142 -0.21 17.85 -0.51
C LEU A 142 -0.88 19.11 -1.10
N GLY A 143 -0.87 20.22 -0.38
CA GLY A 143 -1.35 21.51 -0.89
C GLY A 143 -0.57 21.99 -2.12
N LEU A 144 0.74 21.75 -2.18
CA LEU A 144 1.55 22.06 -3.36
C LEU A 144 1.21 21.14 -4.52
N ILE A 145 1.07 19.83 -4.28
CA ILE A 145 0.67 18.85 -5.30
C ILE A 145 -0.67 19.25 -5.91
N HIS A 146 -1.67 19.54 -5.08
CA HIS A 146 -3.04 19.82 -5.53
C HIS A 146 -3.19 21.20 -6.21
N ARG A 147 -2.21 22.10 -6.09
CA ARG A 147 -2.14 23.36 -6.85
C ARG A 147 -1.31 23.26 -8.13
N THR A 148 -0.75 22.10 -8.45
CA THR A 148 0.04 21.89 -9.66
C THR A 148 -0.82 22.16 -10.91
N PRO A 149 -0.37 23.01 -11.85
CA PRO A 149 -1.08 23.23 -13.11
C PRO A 149 -1.23 21.95 -13.92
N LEU A 150 -2.41 21.76 -14.53
CA LEU A 150 -2.76 20.52 -15.22
C LEU A 150 -2.45 20.54 -16.73
N ASP A 151 -1.92 21.64 -17.26
CA ASP A 151 -1.73 21.85 -18.71
C ASP A 151 -0.91 20.75 -19.39
N THR A 152 0.02 20.14 -18.65
CA THR A 152 0.89 19.06 -19.12
C THR A 152 0.44 17.66 -18.71
N LEU A 153 -0.73 17.54 -18.07
CA LEU A 153 -1.19 16.32 -17.38
C LEU A 153 -2.49 15.75 -17.97
N GLY A 154 -2.89 16.18 -19.16
CA GLY A 154 -4.12 15.70 -19.82
C GLY A 154 -4.13 14.21 -20.21
N MET A 155 -3.02 13.49 -20.03
CA MET A 155 -2.95 12.03 -20.23
C MET A 155 -3.37 11.22 -19.01
N LEU A 156 -3.53 11.86 -17.86
CA LEU A 156 -3.90 11.19 -16.61
C LEU A 156 -5.37 10.76 -16.63
N ASP A 157 -5.65 9.62 -16.01
CA ASP A 157 -7.01 9.13 -15.82
C ASP A 157 -7.80 10.10 -14.93
N ALA A 158 -9.09 10.22 -15.17
CA ALA A 158 -10.04 11.01 -14.39
C ALA A 158 -11.30 10.21 -14.03
N THR A 159 -11.22 8.88 -14.15
CA THR A 159 -12.30 7.95 -13.83
C THR A 159 -12.69 8.09 -12.37
N ASP A 160 -13.98 7.95 -12.10
CA ASP A 160 -14.49 7.96 -10.75
C ASP A 160 -13.83 6.86 -9.90
N PRO A 161 -13.24 7.20 -8.74
CA PRO A 161 -12.44 6.23 -8.00
C PRO A 161 -13.28 5.14 -7.32
N VAL A 162 -14.58 5.40 -7.05
CA VAL A 162 -15.51 4.39 -6.54
C VAL A 162 -15.89 3.39 -7.64
N ASP A 163 -16.16 3.88 -8.85
CA ASP A 163 -16.48 3.00 -9.97
C ASP A 163 -15.25 2.17 -10.39
N ALA A 164 -14.06 2.77 -10.43
CA ALA A 164 -12.82 2.08 -10.76
C ALA A 164 -12.50 0.95 -9.77
N ILE A 165 -12.63 1.20 -8.46
CA ILE A 165 -12.38 0.16 -7.45
C ILE A 165 -13.46 -0.92 -7.45
N GLU A 166 -14.71 -0.56 -7.78
CA GLU A 166 -15.78 -1.54 -7.91
C GLU A 166 -15.50 -2.49 -9.05
N VAL A 167 -15.08 -2.00 -10.23
CA VAL A 167 -14.70 -2.87 -11.36
C VAL A 167 -13.63 -3.89 -10.93
N LEU A 168 -12.56 -3.42 -10.27
CA LEU A 168 -11.52 -4.31 -9.76
C LEU A 168 -12.07 -5.35 -8.77
N TYR A 169 -12.95 -4.93 -7.87
CA TYR A 169 -13.61 -5.85 -6.93
C TYR A 169 -14.47 -6.90 -7.64
N ARG A 170 -15.22 -6.52 -8.68
CA ARG A 170 -16.02 -7.46 -9.48
C ARG A 170 -15.12 -8.48 -10.18
N ASP A 171 -14.01 -8.05 -10.75
CA ASP A 171 -13.08 -8.91 -11.49
C ASP A 171 -12.37 -9.94 -10.60
N LEU A 172 -12.18 -9.65 -9.30
CA LEU A 172 -11.60 -10.60 -8.35
C LEU A 172 -12.51 -11.81 -8.05
N ASN A 173 -13.82 -11.70 -8.32
CA ASN A 173 -14.82 -12.75 -8.09
C ASN A 173 -14.72 -13.44 -6.71
N ASP A 174 -14.38 -12.65 -5.68
CA ASP A 174 -14.28 -13.08 -4.28
C ASP A 174 -15.31 -12.27 -3.46
N PRO A 175 -16.54 -12.78 -3.27
CA PRO A 175 -17.63 -12.01 -2.68
C PRO A 175 -17.36 -11.68 -1.21
N ARG A 176 -17.43 -10.38 -0.86
CA ARG A 176 -17.20 -9.85 0.47
C ARG A 176 -18.36 -8.94 0.90
N PRO A 177 -19.18 -9.35 1.89
CA PRO A 177 -20.30 -8.53 2.37
C PRO A 177 -19.86 -7.13 2.84
N ALA A 178 -18.71 -7.02 3.52
CA ALA A 178 -18.16 -5.75 4.00
C ALA A 178 -17.87 -4.76 2.87
N VAL A 179 -17.45 -5.24 1.68
CA VAL A 179 -17.21 -4.37 0.52
C VAL A 179 -18.52 -3.83 -0.04
N GLU A 180 -19.59 -4.64 -0.10
CA GLU A 180 -20.91 -4.16 -0.55
C GLU A 180 -21.51 -3.13 0.42
N VAL A 181 -21.34 -3.36 1.73
CA VAL A 181 -21.70 -2.38 2.78
C VAL A 181 -20.99 -1.05 2.53
N GLY A 182 -19.67 -1.08 2.35
CA GLY A 182 -18.87 0.13 2.10
C GLY A 182 -19.21 0.83 0.78
N LEU A 183 -19.37 0.09 -0.31
CA LEU A 183 -19.74 0.66 -1.63
C LEU A 183 -21.10 1.37 -1.57
N ARG A 184 -22.10 0.77 -0.90
CA ARG A 184 -23.41 1.40 -0.72
C ARG A 184 -23.32 2.66 0.13
N TRP A 185 -22.62 2.59 1.26
CA TRP A 185 -22.43 3.77 2.11
C TRP A 185 -21.72 4.90 1.35
N LEU A 186 -20.65 4.60 0.61
CA LEU A 186 -19.90 5.59 -0.16
C LEU A 186 -20.77 6.29 -1.21
N ARG A 187 -21.63 5.53 -1.91
CA ARG A 187 -22.58 6.10 -2.89
C ARG A 187 -23.65 6.96 -2.24
N GLU A 188 -24.16 6.56 -1.08
CA GLU A 188 -25.22 7.27 -0.35
C GLU A 188 -24.72 8.57 0.32
N HIS A 189 -23.44 8.64 0.72
CA HIS A 189 -22.89 9.75 1.52
C HIS A 189 -21.85 10.57 0.76
N ARG A 190 -21.85 10.50 -0.59
CA ARG A 190 -20.85 11.15 -1.44
C ARG A 190 -20.79 12.67 -1.20
N PRO A 191 -19.60 13.25 -0.98
CA PRO A 191 -19.44 14.70 -0.82
C PRO A 191 -19.68 15.44 -2.15
N PRO A 192 -19.91 16.77 -2.11
CA PRO A 192 -20.04 17.58 -3.31
C PRO A 192 -18.81 17.47 -4.21
N GLN A 193 -19.03 17.35 -5.51
CA GLN A 193 -17.95 17.25 -6.49
C GLN A 193 -17.14 18.55 -6.56
N ARG A 194 -15.82 18.41 -6.69
CA ARG A 194 -14.84 19.49 -6.87
C ARG A 194 -14.22 19.45 -8.27
N PRO A 195 -13.60 20.56 -8.71
CA PRO A 195 -12.70 20.50 -9.86
C PRO A 195 -11.55 19.52 -9.58
N ASN A 196 -11.20 18.72 -10.59
CA ASN A 196 -10.09 17.79 -10.45
C ASN A 196 -8.77 18.54 -10.27
N THR A 197 -7.93 18.00 -9.40
CA THR A 197 -6.52 18.38 -9.23
C THR A 197 -5.62 17.20 -9.56
N LEU A 198 -4.31 17.43 -9.63
CA LEU A 198 -3.36 16.33 -9.59
C LEU A 198 -3.48 15.65 -8.22
N VAL A 199 -3.83 14.37 -8.21
CA VAL A 199 -3.85 13.51 -7.02
C VAL A 199 -2.66 12.56 -7.14
N HIS A 200 -1.84 12.46 -6.10
CA HIS A 200 -0.70 11.56 -6.05
C HIS A 200 -1.16 10.10 -6.07
N GLY A 201 -2.25 9.80 -5.37
CA GLY A 201 -2.92 8.51 -5.39
C GLY A 201 -2.36 7.53 -4.38
N ASP A 202 -1.04 7.52 -4.11
CA ASP A 202 -0.43 6.75 -3.01
C ASP A 202 0.34 7.63 -2.01
N PHE A 203 -0.20 8.79 -1.61
CA PHE A 203 0.49 9.68 -0.68
C PHE A 203 0.45 9.13 0.76
N ARG A 204 1.49 8.39 1.14
CA ARG A 204 1.65 7.80 2.49
C ARG A 204 3.09 7.93 2.96
N ILE A 205 3.30 7.86 4.28
CA ILE A 205 4.63 8.02 4.90
C ILE A 205 5.71 7.10 4.32
N GLY A 206 5.36 5.90 3.87
CA GLY A 206 6.31 4.98 3.23
C GLY A 206 6.79 5.40 1.84
N ASN A 207 6.19 6.44 1.25
CA ASN A 207 6.55 7.04 -0.03
C ASN A 207 7.14 8.45 0.15
N LEU A 208 7.51 8.82 1.38
CA LEU A 208 8.21 10.06 1.68
C LEU A 208 9.65 9.76 2.05
N LEU A 209 10.57 10.61 1.61
CA LEU A 209 11.93 10.69 2.13
C LEU A 209 11.97 11.82 3.14
N VAL A 210 12.31 11.51 4.38
CA VAL A 210 12.34 12.46 5.49
C VAL A 210 13.74 12.47 6.12
N ASP A 211 14.23 13.65 6.47
CA ASP A 211 15.43 13.81 7.28
C ASP A 211 15.10 14.51 8.62
N GLY A 212 16.12 14.90 9.38
CA GLY A 212 15.94 15.60 10.66
C GLY A 212 15.30 16.99 10.54
N THR A 213 15.07 17.49 9.33
CA THR A 213 14.52 18.84 9.06
C THR A 213 13.13 18.82 8.42
N GLY A 214 12.75 17.75 7.73
CA GLY A 214 11.45 17.67 7.06
C GLY A 214 11.42 16.73 5.87
N ILE A 215 10.40 16.90 5.02
CA ILE A 215 10.20 16.12 3.79
C ILE A 215 11.20 16.57 2.72
N ARG A 216 11.99 15.63 2.21
CA ARG A 216 13.01 15.81 1.17
C ARG A 216 12.58 15.33 -0.20
N GLY A 217 11.65 14.38 -0.25
CA GLY A 217 11.18 13.80 -1.51
C GLY A 217 9.82 13.10 -1.36
N VAL A 218 8.93 13.31 -2.32
CA VAL A 218 7.72 12.53 -2.55
C VAL A 218 7.99 11.55 -3.68
N LEU A 219 7.83 10.26 -3.38
CA LEU A 219 8.14 9.15 -4.27
C LEU A 219 6.87 8.47 -4.77
N ASP A 220 7.02 7.68 -5.82
CA ASP A 220 6.02 6.72 -6.30
C ASP A 220 4.72 7.31 -6.86
N TRP A 221 4.86 8.02 -7.98
CA TRP A 221 3.77 8.69 -8.69
C TRP A 221 3.03 7.77 -9.69
N GLU A 222 3.11 6.45 -9.52
CA GLU A 222 2.57 5.48 -10.50
C GLU A 222 1.04 5.33 -10.49
N LEU A 223 0.41 5.83 -9.42
CA LEU A 223 -1.05 5.89 -9.24
C LEU A 223 -1.59 7.33 -9.38
N ALA A 224 -0.77 8.26 -9.85
CA ALA A 224 -1.18 9.64 -10.03
C ALA A 224 -2.29 9.75 -11.08
N HIS A 225 -3.30 10.56 -10.78
CA HIS A 225 -4.49 10.74 -11.61
C HIS A 225 -5.11 12.12 -11.38
N LEU A 226 -6.18 12.45 -12.10
CA LEU A 226 -6.97 13.67 -11.91
C LEU A 226 -8.18 13.34 -11.06
N GLY A 227 -8.29 13.94 -9.88
CA GLY A 227 -9.35 13.60 -8.92
C GLY A 227 -9.59 14.68 -7.88
N ASP A 228 -10.38 14.34 -6.86
CA ASP A 228 -10.63 15.24 -5.73
C ASP A 228 -9.38 15.29 -4.82
N PRO A 229 -8.87 16.49 -4.49
CA PRO A 229 -7.68 16.62 -3.64
C PRO A 229 -7.82 16.02 -2.24
N VAL A 230 -9.04 15.85 -1.73
CA VAL A 230 -9.25 15.28 -0.39
C VAL A 230 -8.96 13.77 -0.37
N GLU A 231 -8.87 13.11 -1.53
CA GLU A 231 -8.48 11.71 -1.65
C GLU A 231 -7.14 11.42 -0.96
N ASP A 232 -6.09 12.19 -1.28
CA ASP A 232 -4.76 11.97 -0.70
C ASP A 232 -4.73 12.27 0.82
N LEU A 233 -5.51 13.25 1.28
CA LEU A 233 -5.63 13.58 2.71
C LEU A 233 -6.30 12.43 3.48
N GLY A 234 -7.38 11.87 2.92
CA GLY A 234 -8.08 10.71 3.47
C GLY A 234 -7.21 9.45 3.41
N TRP A 235 -6.50 9.24 2.29
CA TRP A 235 -5.56 8.13 2.14
C TRP A 235 -4.52 8.14 3.24
N LEU A 236 -3.87 9.27 3.52
CA LEU A 236 -2.87 9.39 4.59
C LEU A 236 -3.42 9.07 6.00
N CYS A 237 -4.74 9.20 6.19
CA CYS A 237 -5.42 8.89 7.44
C CYS A 237 -5.79 7.40 7.59
N VAL A 238 -5.78 6.59 6.52
CA VAL A 238 -6.17 5.18 6.56
C VAL A 238 -5.33 4.40 7.58
N ARG A 239 -5.99 3.56 8.41
CA ARG A 239 -5.37 2.85 9.54
C ARG A 239 -4.16 2.00 9.13
N ALA A 240 -4.19 1.40 7.93
CA ALA A 240 -3.09 0.63 7.36
C ALA A 240 -1.76 1.40 7.30
N TRP A 241 -1.80 2.72 7.08
CA TRP A 241 -0.62 3.59 6.98
C TRP A 241 -0.17 4.18 8.30
N ARG A 242 -0.85 3.83 9.40
CA ARG A 242 -0.42 4.19 10.76
C ARG A 242 0.58 3.17 11.34
N PHE A 243 0.77 2.02 10.69
CA PHE A 243 1.70 0.97 11.10
C PHE A 243 1.54 0.51 12.56
N GLY A 244 0.29 0.57 13.05
CA GLY A 244 -0.09 0.18 14.40
C GLY A 244 0.04 1.27 15.47
N ALA A 245 0.43 2.49 15.09
CA ALA A 245 0.34 3.66 15.98
C ALA A 245 -1.10 4.22 16.03
N SER A 246 -1.41 4.95 17.10
CA SER A 246 -2.76 5.49 17.36
C SER A 246 -3.04 6.82 16.65
N ALA A 247 -2.02 7.65 16.44
CA ALA A 247 -2.19 8.96 15.82
C ALA A 247 -2.77 8.84 14.40
N PRO A 248 -3.78 9.65 14.04
CA PRO A 248 -4.59 9.41 12.84
C PRO A 248 -3.84 9.63 11.53
N VAL A 249 -2.88 10.56 11.49
CA VAL A 249 -2.15 10.91 10.27
C VAL A 249 -0.82 10.17 10.26
N ALA A 250 -0.71 9.14 9.41
CA ALA A 250 0.48 8.29 9.26
C ALA A 250 1.04 7.68 10.57
N GLY A 251 0.25 7.66 11.65
CA GLY A 251 0.74 7.24 12.96
C GLY A 251 1.64 8.26 13.66
N ILE A 252 1.64 9.53 13.23
CA ILE A 252 2.53 10.57 13.73
C ILE A 252 1.77 11.75 14.34
N GLY A 253 0.83 12.36 13.60
CA GLY A 253 0.20 13.61 14.01
C GLY A 253 -1.32 13.59 13.97
N THR A 254 -1.91 14.73 14.29
CA THR A 254 -3.37 14.92 14.32
C THR A 254 -3.91 15.31 12.95
N ARG A 255 -5.22 15.10 12.74
CA ARG A 255 -5.91 15.58 11.52
C ARG A 255 -5.85 17.10 11.42
N ASP A 256 -5.92 17.82 12.54
CA ASP A 256 -5.82 19.29 12.52
C ASP A 256 -4.48 19.77 12.01
N GLN A 257 -3.36 19.19 12.45
CA GLN A 257 -2.03 19.54 11.92
C GLN A 257 -1.97 19.34 10.39
N LEU A 258 -2.47 18.20 9.89
CA LEU A 258 -2.55 17.93 8.47
C LEU A 258 -3.36 18.99 7.71
N LEU A 259 -4.53 19.33 8.23
CA LEU A 259 -5.43 20.31 7.61
C LEU A 259 -4.88 21.73 7.70
N ASP A 260 -4.19 22.10 8.78
CA ASP A 260 -3.54 23.41 8.95
C ASP A 260 -2.46 23.63 7.89
N GLY A 261 -1.62 22.61 7.67
CA GLY A 261 -0.59 22.64 6.64
C GLY A 261 -1.17 22.76 5.23
N TYR A 262 -2.25 22.01 4.96
CA TYR A 262 -2.94 22.02 3.67
C TYR A 262 -3.62 23.37 3.39
N GLU A 263 -4.38 23.88 4.36
CA GLU A 263 -5.10 25.15 4.27
C GLU A 263 -4.16 26.34 4.09
N ARG A 264 -2.99 26.34 4.76
CA ARG A 264 -1.96 27.38 4.59
C ARG A 264 -1.55 27.58 3.13
N VAL A 265 -1.61 26.53 2.34
CA VAL A 265 -1.21 26.51 0.93
C VAL A 265 -2.41 26.75 0.03
N THR A 266 -3.50 26.03 0.23
CA THR A 266 -4.63 26.04 -0.70
C THR A 266 -5.66 27.13 -0.40
N GLY A 267 -5.67 27.67 0.82
CA GLY A 267 -6.77 28.49 1.35
C GLY A 267 -8.05 27.69 1.58
N PHE A 268 -8.00 26.37 1.48
CA PHE A 268 -9.14 25.47 1.59
C PHE A 268 -8.92 24.44 2.70
N ARG A 269 -9.91 24.31 3.59
CA ARG A 269 -9.96 23.30 4.64
C ARG A 269 -11.14 22.35 4.40
N PRO A 270 -10.89 21.06 4.07
CA PRO A 270 -11.94 20.05 4.03
C PRO A 270 -12.71 19.95 5.35
N SER A 271 -14.01 19.70 5.26
CA SER A 271 -14.80 19.38 6.45
C SER A 271 -14.45 18.01 7.02
N ALA A 272 -14.75 17.79 8.30
CA ALA A 272 -14.53 16.49 8.94
C ALA A 272 -15.29 15.34 8.25
N SER A 273 -16.50 15.60 7.76
CA SER A 273 -17.30 14.62 7.01
C SER A 273 -16.68 14.26 5.65
N GLU A 274 -16.05 15.22 4.98
CA GLU A 274 -15.38 14.97 3.70
C GLU A 274 -14.12 14.14 3.89
N LEU A 275 -13.30 14.52 4.87
CA LEU A 275 -12.11 13.76 5.21
C LEU A 275 -12.48 12.33 5.65
N HIS A 276 -13.55 12.18 6.44
CA HIS A 276 -14.08 10.88 6.84
C HIS A 276 -14.56 10.03 5.66
N TRP A 277 -15.25 10.63 4.69
CA TRP A 277 -15.67 9.92 3.47
C TRP A 277 -14.47 9.42 2.68
N TRP A 278 -13.44 10.25 2.50
CA TRP A 278 -12.22 9.87 1.78
C TRP A 278 -11.34 8.88 2.55
N GLU A 279 -11.29 8.94 3.88
CA GLU A 279 -10.63 7.92 4.73
C GLU A 279 -11.36 6.57 4.63
N THR A 280 -12.70 6.60 4.58
CA THR A 280 -13.54 5.40 4.38
C THR A 280 -13.30 4.81 2.99
N PHE A 281 -13.31 5.65 1.94
CA PHE A 281 -12.97 5.23 0.59
C PHE A 281 -11.56 4.62 0.54
N GLY A 282 -10.56 5.28 1.14
CA GLY A 282 -9.20 4.77 1.22
C GLY A 282 -9.11 3.41 1.92
N THR A 283 -9.91 3.20 2.97
CA THR A 283 -9.96 1.91 3.68
C THR A 283 -10.54 0.81 2.79
N LEU A 284 -11.65 1.08 2.09
CA LEU A 284 -12.22 0.15 1.11
C LEU A 284 -11.27 -0.10 -0.07
N ARG A 285 -10.61 0.95 -0.58
CA ARG A 285 -9.64 0.86 -1.67
C ARG A 285 -8.49 -0.06 -1.28
N TRP A 286 -7.95 0.09 -0.09
CA TRP A 286 -6.90 -0.79 0.42
C TRP A 286 -7.40 -2.23 0.63
N LEU A 287 -8.62 -2.44 1.12
CA LEU A 287 -9.24 -3.77 1.22
C LEU A 287 -9.19 -4.49 -0.14
N VAL A 288 -9.73 -3.87 -1.20
CA VAL A 288 -9.78 -4.46 -2.54
C VAL A 288 -8.38 -4.64 -3.13
N LEU A 289 -7.51 -3.63 -3.03
CA LEU A 289 -6.13 -3.70 -3.54
C LEU A 289 -5.30 -4.78 -2.84
N SER A 290 -5.45 -4.95 -1.53
CA SER A 290 -4.74 -6.01 -0.79
C SER A 290 -5.17 -7.41 -1.24
N ARG A 291 -6.46 -7.60 -1.56
CA ARG A 291 -6.94 -8.85 -2.16
C ARG A 291 -6.40 -9.07 -3.57
N PHE A 292 -6.35 -8.02 -4.39
CA PHE A 292 -5.73 -8.07 -5.72
C PHE A 292 -4.25 -8.44 -5.66
N GLN A 293 -3.50 -7.85 -4.71
CA GLN A 293 -2.10 -8.20 -4.48
C GLN A 293 -1.93 -9.67 -4.11
N ALA A 294 -2.83 -10.23 -3.30
CA ALA A 294 -2.83 -11.66 -3.02
C ALA A 294 -3.14 -12.51 -4.26
N GLU A 295 -4.01 -12.05 -5.16
CA GLU A 295 -4.39 -12.77 -6.37
C GLU A 295 -3.22 -12.94 -7.35
N ARG A 296 -2.32 -11.95 -7.43
CA ARG A 296 -1.07 -12.10 -8.19
C ARG A 296 -0.26 -13.32 -7.74
N HIS A 297 -0.31 -13.67 -6.46
CA HIS A 297 0.31 -14.88 -5.95
C HIS A 297 -0.51 -16.13 -6.24
N LEU A 298 -1.80 -16.12 -5.92
CA LEU A 298 -2.67 -17.28 -6.04
C LEU A 298 -2.86 -17.72 -7.51
N GLY A 299 -2.97 -16.76 -8.42
CA GLY A 299 -3.06 -17.00 -9.87
C GLY A 299 -1.73 -17.36 -10.54
N GLY A 300 -0.63 -17.43 -9.78
CA GLY A 300 0.68 -17.86 -10.28
C GLY A 300 1.48 -16.80 -11.06
N ALA A 301 1.00 -15.56 -11.15
CA ALA A 301 1.73 -14.47 -11.79
C ALA A 301 3.03 -14.12 -11.04
N GLU A 302 3.03 -14.24 -9.71
CA GLU A 302 4.20 -13.99 -8.88
C GLU A 302 4.29 -14.93 -7.66
N LYS A 303 5.40 -15.65 -7.50
CA LYS A 303 5.62 -16.45 -6.29
C LYS A 303 6.20 -15.56 -5.17
N SER A 304 5.35 -15.04 -4.28
CA SER A 304 5.75 -14.15 -3.18
C SER A 304 5.08 -14.54 -1.85
N LEU A 305 5.91 -14.63 -0.79
CA LEU A 305 5.44 -14.83 0.59
C LEU A 305 4.76 -13.57 1.14
N GLU A 306 5.23 -12.39 0.74
CA GLU A 306 4.65 -11.10 1.08
C GLU A 306 3.20 -11.01 0.59
N LEU A 307 2.97 -11.29 -0.70
CA LEU A 307 1.64 -11.24 -1.30
C LEU A 307 0.70 -12.28 -0.67
N ALA A 308 1.19 -13.49 -0.39
CA ALA A 308 0.43 -14.50 0.36
C ALA A 308 0.03 -14.02 1.77
N ALA A 309 0.96 -13.38 2.49
CA ALA A 309 0.70 -12.86 3.82
C ALA A 309 -0.25 -11.65 3.82
N ILE A 310 -0.20 -10.81 2.78
CA ILE A 310 -1.18 -9.73 2.56
C ILE A 310 -2.59 -10.34 2.39
N GLY A 311 -2.73 -11.39 1.60
CA GLY A 311 -4.02 -12.06 1.40
C GLY A 311 -4.67 -12.58 2.68
N ARG A 312 -3.86 -13.06 3.63
CA ARG A 312 -4.35 -13.49 4.95
C ARG A 312 -4.81 -12.33 5.83
N ARG A 313 -4.41 -11.09 5.54
CA ARG A 313 -4.70 -9.90 6.36
C ARG A 313 -5.74 -8.96 5.74
N VAL A 314 -6.41 -9.36 4.65
CA VAL A 314 -7.54 -8.62 4.06
C VAL A 314 -8.63 -8.32 5.10
N CYS A 315 -8.84 -9.24 6.05
CA CYS A 315 -9.81 -9.08 7.13
C CYS A 315 -9.50 -7.92 8.10
N GLU A 316 -8.24 -7.44 8.17
CA GLU A 316 -7.94 -6.22 8.93
C GLU A 316 -8.63 -5.01 8.29
N SER A 317 -8.61 -4.92 6.96
CA SER A 317 -9.28 -3.85 6.23
C SER A 317 -10.79 -4.01 6.20
N GLU A 318 -11.32 -5.26 6.21
CA GLU A 318 -12.76 -5.50 6.41
C GLU A 318 -13.21 -4.97 7.79
N TYR A 319 -12.45 -5.26 8.84
CA TYR A 319 -12.71 -4.77 10.19
C TYR A 319 -12.63 -3.24 10.25
N ASP A 320 -11.54 -2.67 9.73
CA ASP A 320 -11.32 -1.22 9.75
C ASP A 320 -12.42 -0.48 8.98
N LEU A 321 -12.96 -1.08 7.91
CA LEU A 321 -14.07 -0.51 7.14
C LEU A 321 -15.38 -0.51 7.94
N LEU A 322 -15.69 -1.58 8.69
CA LEU A 322 -16.89 -1.61 9.54
C LEU A 322 -16.75 -0.66 10.74
N ASP A 323 -15.56 -0.64 11.35
CA ASP A 323 -15.22 0.23 12.48
C ASP A 323 -15.33 1.71 12.11
N ILE A 324 -14.70 2.14 11.01
CA ILE A 324 -14.77 3.54 10.58
C ILE A 324 -16.21 3.95 10.25
N LEU A 325 -17.02 3.05 9.69
CA LEU A 325 -18.44 3.30 9.40
C LEU A 325 -19.34 3.32 10.65
N GLY A 326 -18.84 2.86 11.81
CA GLY A 326 -19.66 2.63 13.00
C GLY A 326 -20.69 1.51 12.81
N LEU A 327 -20.35 0.50 12.00
CA LEU A 327 -21.22 -0.62 11.61
C LEU A 327 -20.71 -1.97 12.11
N LEU A 328 -19.69 -1.98 12.98
CA LEU A 328 -19.23 -3.19 13.64
C LEU A 328 -20.18 -3.55 14.80
N ASP A 329 -20.60 -4.82 14.88
CA ASP A 329 -21.34 -5.33 16.02
C ASP A 329 -20.36 -5.78 17.14
N ASP A 330 -20.10 -4.86 18.08
CA ASP A 330 -19.22 -5.10 19.23
C ASP A 330 -19.76 -6.16 20.21
N SER A 331 -21.01 -6.60 20.07
CA SER A 331 -21.60 -7.66 20.91
C SER A 331 -21.18 -9.07 20.47
N VAL A 332 -20.54 -9.20 19.31
CA VAL A 332 -20.09 -10.49 18.76
C VAL A 332 -19.04 -11.14 19.69
N ALA A 333 -19.45 -12.22 20.34
CA ALA A 333 -18.57 -13.10 21.10
C ALA A 333 -18.31 -14.39 20.33
N LEU A 334 -17.10 -14.56 19.81
CA LEU A 334 -16.71 -15.78 19.11
C LEU A 334 -16.54 -16.94 20.11
N PRO A 335 -16.98 -18.17 19.76
CA PRO A 335 -16.79 -19.34 20.61
C PRO A 335 -15.29 -19.62 20.80
N PRO A 336 -14.83 -20.12 21.96
CA PRO A 336 -13.43 -20.45 22.15
C PRO A 336 -12.96 -21.53 21.15
N PRO A 337 -11.66 -21.58 20.82
CA PRO A 337 -11.09 -22.64 20.00
C PRO A 337 -11.46 -24.02 20.53
N ALA A 338 -11.78 -24.96 19.64
CA ALA A 338 -12.20 -26.30 20.05
C ALA A 338 -11.03 -27.07 20.68
N PRO A 339 -11.29 -27.90 21.72
CA PRO A 339 -10.27 -28.81 22.19
C PRO A 339 -9.92 -29.81 21.07
N PRO A 340 -8.69 -30.33 21.06
CA PRO A 340 -8.24 -31.21 19.99
C PRO A 340 -9.09 -32.49 19.92
N GLY A 341 -9.60 -32.79 18.72
CA GLY A 341 -10.37 -34.00 18.47
C GLY A 341 -9.52 -35.28 18.47
N PRO A 342 -10.16 -36.47 18.57
CA PRO A 342 -9.48 -37.75 18.40
C PRO A 342 -8.84 -37.86 17.01
N THR A 343 -7.64 -38.43 16.94
CA THR A 343 -6.87 -38.58 15.70
C THR A 343 -6.21 -39.95 15.64
N VAL A 344 -6.02 -40.47 14.42
CA VAL A 344 -5.27 -41.72 14.16
C VAL A 344 -3.77 -41.49 14.10
N HIS A 345 -3.33 -40.23 14.17
CA HIS A 345 -1.92 -39.83 14.07
C HIS A 345 -1.27 -39.64 15.44
N ASP A 346 0.03 -39.93 15.52
CA ASP A 346 0.84 -39.74 16.72
C ASP A 346 1.10 -38.25 17.04
N ARG A 347 1.70 -37.98 18.20
CA ARG A 347 2.19 -36.65 18.58
C ARG A 347 3.64 -36.44 18.12
N PRO A 348 4.05 -35.19 17.81
CA PRO A 348 3.28 -33.94 17.88
C PRO A 348 2.23 -33.78 16.76
N ARG A 349 1.12 -33.12 17.05
CA ARG A 349 0.08 -32.75 16.07
C ARG A 349 0.58 -31.65 15.13
N VAL A 350 -0.13 -31.42 14.02
CA VAL A 350 0.24 -30.38 13.04
C VAL A 350 0.38 -28.98 13.67
N PRO A 351 -0.55 -28.45 14.50
CA PRO A 351 -0.34 -27.15 15.14
C PRO A 351 0.91 -27.11 16.03
N GLU A 352 1.18 -28.21 16.76
CA GLU A 352 2.37 -28.35 17.61
C GLU A 352 3.67 -28.36 16.78
N ILE A 353 3.65 -28.95 15.58
CA ILE A 353 4.76 -28.91 14.63
C ILE A 353 4.96 -27.50 14.08
N LEU A 354 3.87 -26.80 13.71
CA LEU A 354 3.94 -25.44 13.18
C LEU A 354 4.50 -24.47 14.21
N ASP A 355 4.10 -24.60 15.47
CA ASP A 355 4.63 -23.81 16.58
C ASP A 355 6.11 -24.11 16.82
N LEU A 356 6.50 -25.39 16.90
CA LEU A 356 7.91 -25.79 17.04
C LEU A 356 8.78 -25.20 15.93
N VAL A 357 8.35 -25.30 14.67
CA VAL A 357 9.09 -24.74 13.53
C VAL A 357 9.14 -23.22 13.62
N ALA A 358 8.05 -22.55 13.99
CA ALA A 358 8.02 -21.11 14.16
C ALA A 358 8.96 -20.63 15.28
N GLU A 359 9.03 -21.36 16.40
CA GLU A 359 9.94 -21.11 17.53
C GLU A 359 11.40 -21.31 17.10
N THR A 360 11.75 -22.45 16.51
CA THR A 360 13.10 -22.70 15.98
C THR A 360 13.54 -21.62 14.98
N LEU A 361 12.64 -21.17 14.09
CA LEU A 361 12.96 -20.09 13.16
C LEU A 361 13.27 -18.77 13.88
N VAL A 362 12.57 -18.45 14.97
CA VAL A 362 12.76 -17.20 15.72
C VAL A 362 13.96 -17.27 16.65
N ASP A 363 14.14 -18.38 17.37
CA ASP A 363 15.06 -18.48 18.49
C ASP A 363 16.44 -19.00 18.06
N ASP A 364 16.49 -19.90 17.07
CA ASP A 364 17.74 -20.51 16.60
C ASP A 364 18.23 -19.90 15.28
N ILE A 365 17.33 -19.80 14.29
CA ILE A 365 17.72 -19.38 12.92
C ILE A 365 17.80 -17.86 12.79
N GLY A 366 16.81 -17.14 13.32
CA GLY A 366 16.74 -15.68 13.26
C GLY A 366 18.00 -14.98 13.76
N PRO A 367 18.52 -15.31 14.96
CA PRO A 367 19.73 -14.70 15.51
C PRO A 367 21.01 -15.06 14.74
N ALA A 368 21.03 -16.21 14.06
CA ALA A 368 22.16 -16.63 13.23
C ALA A 368 22.30 -15.82 11.92
N LEU A 369 21.25 -15.12 11.48
CA LEU A 369 21.27 -14.26 10.31
C LEU A 369 21.96 -12.91 10.63
N ALA A 370 23.29 -12.86 10.68
CA ALA A 370 24.07 -11.65 10.98
C ALA A 370 24.17 -10.65 9.79
N GLY A 371 24.56 -9.40 10.06
CA GLY A 371 24.99 -8.42 9.06
C GLY A 371 24.00 -8.09 7.93
N THR A 372 24.48 -8.12 6.68
CA THR A 372 23.85 -7.71 5.41
C THR A 372 22.63 -8.54 4.96
N GLN A 373 22.13 -9.46 5.79
CA GLN A 373 21.02 -10.38 5.49
C GLN A 373 19.64 -9.86 5.90
N GLU A 374 19.42 -8.55 5.76
CA GLU A 374 18.18 -7.90 6.21
C GLU A 374 16.93 -8.46 5.49
N ARG A 375 17.07 -8.77 4.20
CA ARG A 375 16.01 -9.40 3.41
C ARG A 375 15.61 -10.77 3.96
N GLN A 376 16.58 -11.61 4.31
CA GLN A 376 16.33 -12.95 4.86
C GLN A 376 15.62 -12.86 6.21
N ARG A 377 16.05 -11.93 7.09
CA ARG A 377 15.32 -11.67 8.36
C ARG A 377 13.89 -11.18 8.12
N TYR A 378 13.70 -10.33 7.11
CA TYR A 378 12.36 -9.87 6.73
C TYR A 378 11.47 -11.03 6.28
N LEU A 379 11.93 -11.87 5.34
CA LEU A 379 11.20 -13.05 4.88
C LEU A 379 10.94 -14.04 6.01
N LEU A 380 11.90 -14.27 6.91
CA LEU A 380 11.74 -15.17 8.06
C LEU A 380 10.59 -14.72 8.97
N ARG A 381 10.46 -13.41 9.23
CA ARG A 381 9.32 -12.87 10.01
C ARG A 381 7.98 -13.16 9.33
N ILE A 382 7.92 -13.10 8.00
CA ILE A 382 6.70 -13.42 7.24
C ILE A 382 6.38 -14.91 7.36
N CYS A 383 7.36 -15.79 7.17
CA CYS A 383 7.19 -17.23 7.34
C CYS A 383 6.63 -17.58 8.73
N VAL A 384 7.24 -17.04 9.79
CA VAL A 384 6.79 -17.25 11.17
C VAL A 384 5.34 -16.81 11.37
N ASN A 385 4.96 -15.65 10.82
CA ASN A 385 3.57 -15.18 10.92
C ASN A 385 2.59 -16.08 10.17
N LEU A 386 2.96 -16.57 8.98
CA LEU A 386 2.14 -17.51 8.20
C LEU A 386 1.98 -18.86 8.92
N LEU A 387 3.06 -19.43 9.48
CA LEU A 387 3.01 -20.68 10.24
C LEU A 387 2.08 -20.56 11.45
N ARG A 388 2.23 -19.50 12.25
CA ARG A 388 1.35 -19.24 13.40
C ARG A 388 -0.11 -19.01 12.99
N THR A 389 -0.34 -18.41 11.82
CA THR A 389 -1.70 -18.22 11.29
C THR A 389 -2.33 -19.55 10.90
N ALA A 390 -1.57 -20.43 10.23
CA ALA A 390 -2.02 -21.77 9.89
C ALA A 390 -2.29 -22.63 11.15
N GLY A 391 -1.44 -22.51 12.18
CA GLY A 391 -1.67 -23.18 13.47
C GLY A 391 -2.99 -22.76 14.11
N ARG A 392 -3.25 -21.46 14.22
CA ARG A 392 -4.52 -20.93 14.76
C ARG A 392 -5.75 -21.36 13.96
N GLU A 393 -5.64 -21.45 12.64
CA GLU A 393 -6.74 -21.89 11.78
C GLU A 393 -7.11 -23.35 12.04
N LEU A 394 -6.11 -24.22 12.26
CA LEU A 394 -6.34 -25.61 12.61
C LEU A 394 -6.95 -25.79 14.00
N ASP A 395 -6.62 -24.90 14.95
CA ASP A 395 -7.14 -24.94 16.32
C ASP A 395 -8.53 -24.28 16.49
N ASP A 396 -8.96 -23.41 15.57
CA ASP A 396 -10.21 -22.64 15.69
C ASP A 396 -11.44 -23.55 15.83
N GLY A 397 -11.45 -24.67 15.09
CA GLY A 397 -12.51 -25.67 15.10
C GLY A 397 -13.83 -25.19 14.48
N PRO A 398 -14.89 -26.03 14.50
CA PRO A 398 -16.12 -25.77 13.75
C PRO A 398 -17.09 -24.79 14.44
N GLY A 399 -16.80 -24.35 15.67
CA GLY A 399 -17.73 -23.53 16.44
C GLY A 399 -18.05 -22.20 15.76
N THR A 400 -17.04 -21.59 15.16
CA THR A 400 -17.15 -20.32 14.44
C THR A 400 -17.95 -20.45 13.15
N ASP A 401 -17.73 -21.53 12.40
CA ASP A 401 -18.49 -21.84 11.19
C ASP A 401 -19.98 -22.07 11.50
N SER A 402 -20.27 -22.75 12.61
CA SER A 402 -21.65 -22.93 13.08
C SER A 402 -22.30 -21.59 13.42
N LEU A 403 -21.62 -20.74 14.19
CA LEU A 403 -22.12 -19.42 14.58
C LEU A 403 -22.38 -18.54 13.35
N LEU A 404 -21.46 -18.51 12.38
CA LEU A 404 -21.64 -17.78 11.14
C LEU A 404 -22.80 -18.34 10.32
N GLY A 405 -22.91 -19.66 10.22
CA GLY A 405 -24.01 -20.32 9.52
C GLY A 405 -25.38 -20.01 10.12
N ASP A 406 -25.48 -19.95 11.45
CA ASP A 406 -26.71 -19.52 12.13
C ASP A 406 -27.07 -18.06 11.83
N ALA A 407 -26.07 -17.16 11.86
CA ALA A 407 -26.28 -15.75 11.56
C ALA A 407 -26.68 -15.52 10.09
N LEU A 408 -26.08 -16.25 9.14
CA LEU A 408 -26.46 -16.19 7.73
C LEU A 408 -27.90 -16.68 7.51
N ARG A 409 -28.30 -17.79 8.16
CA ARG A 409 -29.68 -18.29 8.09
C ARG A 409 -30.69 -17.30 8.66
N ALA A 410 -30.33 -16.54 9.70
CA ALA A 410 -31.21 -15.53 10.28
C ALA A 410 -31.60 -14.43 9.28
N VAL A 411 -30.70 -14.07 8.36
CA VAL A 411 -30.97 -13.12 7.26
C VAL A 411 -31.47 -13.79 5.97
N GLY A 412 -31.72 -15.10 6.02
CA GLY A 412 -32.18 -15.90 4.88
C GLY A 412 -31.12 -16.07 3.79
N CYS A 413 -29.86 -16.27 4.19
CA CYS A 413 -28.75 -16.58 3.29
C CYS A 413 -28.09 -17.90 3.71
N ASP A 414 -27.66 -18.70 2.74
CA ASP A 414 -26.93 -19.95 3.00
C ASP A 414 -25.40 -19.75 3.00
N SER A 415 -24.91 -18.60 2.51
CA SER A 415 -23.49 -18.29 2.40
C SER A 415 -23.19 -16.78 2.41
N GLU A 416 -21.92 -16.41 2.67
CA GLU A 416 -21.44 -15.03 2.49
C GLU A 416 -21.59 -14.56 1.04
N ALA A 417 -21.49 -15.46 0.05
CA ALA A 417 -21.67 -15.13 -1.36
C ALA A 417 -23.11 -14.69 -1.67
N GLU A 418 -24.10 -15.40 -1.13
CA GLU A 418 -25.51 -15.03 -1.25
C GLU A 418 -25.82 -13.74 -0.51
N LEU A 419 -25.29 -13.57 0.71
CA LEU A 419 -25.42 -12.31 1.46
C LEU A 419 -24.84 -11.13 0.65
N THR A 420 -23.67 -11.30 0.05
CA THR A 420 -23.03 -10.31 -0.82
C THR A 420 -23.93 -9.96 -2.01
N ALA A 421 -24.49 -10.96 -2.70
CA ALA A 421 -25.39 -10.74 -3.84
C ALA A 421 -26.65 -9.98 -3.43
N ARG A 422 -27.30 -10.37 -2.33
CA ARG A 422 -28.52 -9.71 -1.83
C ARG A 422 -28.25 -8.28 -1.34
N LEU A 423 -27.10 -8.02 -0.74
CA LEU A 423 -26.67 -6.67 -0.38
C LEU A 423 -26.48 -5.78 -1.62
N ARG A 424 -25.83 -6.32 -2.66
CA ARG A 424 -25.58 -5.65 -3.93
C ARG A 424 -26.87 -5.28 -4.67
N GLU A 425 -27.83 -6.21 -4.72
CA GLU A 425 -29.13 -6.03 -5.35
C GLU A 425 -30.07 -5.10 -4.55
N GLY A 426 -29.68 -4.71 -3.34
CA GLY A 426 -30.52 -3.92 -2.44
C GLY A 426 -31.64 -4.72 -1.79
N ALA A 427 -31.65 -6.05 -1.92
CA ALA A 427 -32.64 -6.95 -1.35
C ALA A 427 -32.52 -7.09 0.18
N LEU A 428 -31.36 -6.74 0.75
CA LEU A 428 -31.15 -6.59 2.19
C LEU A 428 -30.64 -5.18 2.52
N PRO A 429 -31.10 -4.56 3.62
CA PRO A 429 -30.52 -3.30 4.11
C PRO A 429 -29.14 -3.59 4.70
N TYR A 430 -28.12 -2.81 4.31
CA TYR A 430 -26.77 -2.99 4.88
C TYR A 430 -26.65 -2.52 6.34
N ARG A 431 -27.65 -1.80 6.85
CA ARG A 431 -27.76 -1.33 8.25
C ARG A 431 -28.68 -2.18 9.11
N ASP A 432 -29.16 -3.31 8.59
CA ASP A 432 -29.96 -4.25 9.36
C ASP A 432 -29.09 -4.95 10.42
N ASP A 433 -29.60 -5.06 11.66
CA ASP A 433 -28.82 -5.57 12.79
C ASP A 433 -28.38 -7.02 12.57
N ASP A 434 -29.23 -7.88 12.01
CA ASP A 434 -28.90 -9.28 11.75
C ASP A 434 -27.88 -9.40 10.61
N VAL A 435 -27.96 -8.52 9.60
CA VAL A 435 -26.93 -8.40 8.55
C VAL A 435 -25.59 -7.98 9.15
N LEU A 436 -25.56 -6.90 9.93
CA LEU A 436 -24.33 -6.39 10.55
C LEU A 436 -23.70 -7.42 11.48
N ARG A 437 -24.52 -8.17 12.22
CA ARG A 437 -24.08 -9.28 13.06
C ARG A 437 -23.42 -10.38 12.23
N ALA A 438 -24.04 -10.84 11.15
CA ALA A 438 -23.46 -11.87 10.28
C ALA A 438 -22.11 -11.43 9.67
N VAL A 439 -22.04 -10.18 9.19
CA VAL A 439 -20.80 -9.61 8.63
C VAL A 439 -19.71 -9.46 9.70
N SER A 440 -20.07 -8.98 10.90
CA SER A 440 -19.14 -8.80 12.02
C SER A 440 -18.60 -10.13 12.55
N ILE A 441 -19.43 -11.19 12.59
CA ILE A 441 -18.99 -12.56 12.93
C ILE A 441 -17.94 -13.04 11.91
N ALA A 442 -18.23 -12.94 10.61
CA ALA A 442 -17.33 -13.41 9.56
C ALA A 442 -15.96 -12.69 9.61
N VAL A 443 -15.98 -11.37 9.75
CA VAL A 443 -14.76 -10.54 9.82
C VAL A 443 -13.98 -10.84 11.10
N SER A 444 -14.65 -10.90 12.26
CA SER A 444 -14.01 -11.19 13.55
C SER A 444 -13.40 -12.59 13.58
N ALA A 445 -14.09 -13.58 13.01
CA ALA A 445 -13.60 -14.95 12.86
C ALA A 445 -12.28 -15.00 12.07
N ARG A 446 -12.27 -14.39 10.87
CA ARG A 446 -11.05 -14.26 10.05
C ARG A 446 -9.94 -13.55 10.80
N LEU A 447 -10.27 -12.48 11.51
CA LEU A 447 -9.30 -11.65 12.23
C LEU A 447 -8.67 -12.35 13.43
N ARG A 448 -9.43 -13.17 14.18
CA ARG A 448 -8.90 -13.99 15.28
C ARG A 448 -7.79 -14.93 14.81
N VAL A 449 -7.96 -15.50 13.62
CA VAL A 449 -6.97 -16.40 13.01
C VAL A 449 -5.81 -15.61 12.42
N ALA A 450 -6.08 -14.59 11.61
CA ALA A 450 -5.04 -13.86 10.88
C ALA A 450 -4.22 -12.91 11.75
N SER A 451 -4.88 -12.13 12.61
CA SER A 451 -4.28 -11.01 13.33
C SER A 451 -5.02 -10.71 14.64
N PRO A 452 -4.97 -11.60 15.65
CA PRO A 452 -5.77 -11.48 16.88
C PRO A 452 -5.47 -10.22 17.70
N ARG A 453 -4.29 -9.61 17.51
CA ARG A 453 -3.92 -8.34 18.16
C ARG A 453 -4.69 -7.14 17.60
N HIS A 454 -5.30 -7.27 16.42
CA HIS A 454 -6.07 -6.20 15.80
C HIS A 454 -7.45 -6.01 16.45
N LEU A 455 -8.02 -7.07 17.03
CA LEU A 455 -9.28 -7.04 17.80
C LEU A 455 -9.19 -6.26 19.12
N ASN A 456 -7.98 -6.00 19.62
CA ASN A 456 -7.75 -5.39 20.94
C ASN A 456 -7.20 -3.95 20.85
N LYS A 457 -7.38 -3.28 19.70
CA LYS A 457 -6.83 -1.95 19.40
C LYS A 457 -7.93 -1.00 18.97
#